data_AF-A0A810QG21-F1
#
_entry.id   AF-A0A810QG21-F1
#
_cell.length_a   1.000
_cell.length_b   1.000
_cell.length_c   1.000
_cell.angle_alpha   90.00
_cell.angle_beta   90.00
_cell.angle_gamma   90.00
#
_symmetry.space_group_name_H-M   'P 1'
#
loop_
_entity.id
_entity.type
_entity.pdbx_description
1 polymer ?
#
loop_
_entity_poly.entity_id
_entity_poly.type
_entity_poly.pdbx_seq_one_letter_code
_entity_poly.pdbx_strand_id
1 'polypeptide(L)' 'MAEAVLVNRKKFVSSLANELVEPFNELSKKTRITKTRLLDEAIEDLLKKYESKGG' A
#
# COMPACT_ATOMS: atom_id res chain seq x y z
N MET A 1 -7.69 19.31 -19.13
CA MET A 1 -6.95 18.04 -19.02
C MET A 1 -7.94 16.99 -18.58
N ALA A 2 -8.22 15.98 -19.40
CA ALA A 2 -9.15 14.91 -18.99
C ALA A 2 -8.49 14.09 -17.88
N GLU A 3 -9.10 14.06 -16.70
CA GLU A 3 -8.61 13.22 -15.61
C GLU A 3 -8.75 11.75 -16.02
N ALA A 4 -7.65 10.98 -15.93
CA ALA A 4 -7.70 9.56 -16.16
C ALA A 4 -8.59 8.89 -15.11
N VAL A 5 -9.67 8.25 -15.54
CA VAL A 5 -10.58 7.50 -14.68
C VAL A 5 -9.88 6.20 -14.25
N LEU A 6 -9.70 6.03 -12.94
CA LEU A 6 -9.14 4.81 -12.38
C LEU A 6 -10.27 3.78 -12.20
N VAL A 7 -10.29 2.74 -13.02
CA VAL A 7 -11.35 1.71 -12.98
C VAL A 7 -11.14 0.65 -11.90
N ASN A 8 -9.87 0.34 -11.57
CA ASN A 8 -9.50 -0.72 -10.62
C ASN A 8 -8.91 -0.19 -9.31
N ARG A 9 -8.87 1.14 -9.11
CA ARG A 9 -8.21 1.75 -7.95
C ARG A 9 -9.00 2.93 -7.42
N LYS A 10 -9.09 3.04 -6.09
CA LYS A 10 -9.63 4.22 -5.41
C LYS A 10 -8.49 5.05 -4.84
N LYS A 11 -8.55 6.39 -4.97
CA LYS A 11 -7.58 7.28 -4.34
C LYS A 11 -7.72 7.15 -2.82
N PHE A 12 -6.63 6.82 -2.14
CA PHE A 12 -6.55 6.72 -0.69
C PHE A 12 -5.48 7.69 -0.19
N VAL A 13 -5.87 8.60 0.70
CA VAL A 13 -4.96 9.58 1.32
C VAL A 13 -4.95 9.28 2.81
N SER A 14 -3.78 8.95 3.34
CA SER A 14 -3.60 8.64 4.76
C SER A 14 -2.27 9.19 5.26
N SER A 15 -2.23 9.46 6.56
CA SER A 15 -0.98 9.77 7.27
C SER A 15 -0.28 8.48 7.68
N LEU A 16 1.02 8.39 7.43
CA LEU A 16 1.90 7.30 7.88
C LEU A 16 2.85 7.83 8.97
N ALA A 17 3.27 6.98 9.90
CA ALA A 17 4.29 7.35 10.88
C ALA A 17 5.60 7.77 10.18
N ASN A 18 6.20 8.88 10.62
CA ASN A 18 7.39 9.47 9.98
C ASN A 18 8.55 8.46 9.88
N GLU A 19 8.73 7.64 10.91
CA GLU A 19 9.77 6.61 10.98
C GLU A 19 9.62 5.49 9.93
N LEU A 20 8.41 5.31 9.38
CA LEU A 20 8.12 4.29 8.37
C LEU A 20 8.25 4.81 6.94
N VAL A 21 8.32 6.12 6.74
CA VAL A 21 8.38 6.74 5.41
C VAL A 21 9.69 6.40 4.69
N GLU A 22 10.83 6.57 5.35
CA GLU A 22 12.14 6.30 4.77
C GLU A 22 12.34 4.80 4.45
N PRO A 23 12.08 3.86 5.38
CA PRO A 23 12.15 2.43 5.09
C PRO A 23 11.24 2.00 3.94
N PHE A 24 10.02 2.55 3.87
CA PHE A 24 9.08 2.23 2.80
C PHE A 24 9.57 2.75 1.43
N ASN A 25 10.15 3.95 1.41
CA ASN A 25 10.78 4.51 0.21
C ASN A 25 11.94 3.65 -0.28
N GLU A 26 12.80 3.19 0.63
CA GLU A 26 13.90 2.28 0.32
C GLU A 26 13.40 0.91 -0.15
N LEU A 27 12.38 0.35 0.48
CA LEU A 27 11.80 -0.94 0.13
C LEU A 27 11.33 -0.94 -1.32
N SER A 28 10.65 0.14 -1.75
CA SER A 28 10.23 0.33 -3.13
C SER A 28 11.41 0.38 -4.11
N LYS A 29 12.55 0.99 -3.72
CA LYS A 29 13.77 1.02 -4.55
C LYS A 29 14.44 -0.35 -4.64
N LYS A 30 14.53 -1.07 -3.51
CA LYS A 30 15.19 -2.39 -3.43
C LYS A 30 14.42 -3.46 -4.20
N THR A 31 13.10 -3.50 -4.03
CA THR A 31 12.22 -4.51 -4.66
C THR A 31 11.87 -4.17 -6.11
N ARG A 32 12.09 -2.92 -6.54
CA ARG A 32 11.57 -2.36 -7.80
C ARG A 32 10.05 -2.44 -7.93
N ILE A 33 9.34 -2.59 -6.81
CA ILE A 33 7.88 -2.57 -6.75
C ILE A 33 7.43 -1.14 -6.47
N THR A 34 6.37 -0.71 -7.17
CA THR A 34 5.78 0.61 -6.93
C THR A 34 5.17 0.69 -5.54
N LYS A 35 5.27 1.86 -4.90
CA LYS A 35 4.72 2.12 -3.56
C LYS A 35 3.27 1.69 -3.44
N THR A 36 2.45 2.01 -4.44
CA THR A 36 1.03 1.65 -4.38
C THR A 36 0.82 0.14 -4.36
N ARG A 37 1.61 -0.65 -5.10
CA ARG A 37 1.52 -2.11 -5.07
C ARG A 37 2.04 -2.71 -3.75
N LEU A 38 3.05 -2.11 -3.13
CA LEU A 38 3.50 -2.49 -1.78
C LEU A 38 2.44 -2.19 -0.72
N LEU A 39 1.67 -1.11 -0.88
CA LEU A 39 0.53 -0.82 0.00
C LEU A 39 -0.57 -1.86 -0.19
N ASP A 40 -0.89 -2.23 -1.43
CA ASP A 40 -1.87 -3.28 -1.72
C ASP A 40 -1.47 -4.60 -1.02
N GLU A 41 -0.20 -5.01 -1.14
CA GLU A 41 0.36 -6.20 -0.48
C GLU A 41 0.28 -6.14 1.05
N ALA A 42 0.70 -5.02 1.65
CA ALA A 42 0.64 -4.84 3.10
C ALA A 42 -0.80 -4.91 3.64
N ILE A 43 -1.77 -4.35 2.92
CA ILE A 43 -3.18 -4.40 3.30
C ILE A 43 -3.74 -5.82 3.15
N GLU A 44 -3.42 -6.54 2.08
CA GLU A 44 -3.82 -7.94 1.91
C GLU A 44 -3.28 -8.83 3.04
N ASP A 45 -2.01 -8.67 3.40
CA ASP A 45 -1.39 -9.44 4.48
C ASP A 45 -2.02 -9.14 5.84
N LEU A 46 -2.34 -7.86 6.10
CA LEU A 46 -3.09 -7.47 7.30
C LEU A 46 -4.48 -8.11 7.31
N LEU A 47 -5.23 -8.04 6.21
CA LEU A 47 -6.56 -8.63 6.13
C LEU A 47 -6.52 -10.15 6.37
N LYS A 48 -5.61 -10.88 5.70
CA LYS A 48 -5.41 -12.32 5.90
C LYS A 48 -5.06 -12.66 7.35
N LYS A 49 -4.20 -11.85 7.98
CA LYS A 49 -3.77 -12.03 9.38
C LYS A 49 -4.93 -11.93 10.37
N TYR A 50 -5.87 -11.02 10.14
CA TYR A 50 -7.04 -10.82 11.01
C TYR A 50 -8.22 -11.73 10.65
N GLU A 51 -8.35 -12.13 9.39
CA GLU A 51 -9.29 -13.17 8.95
C GLU A 51 -8.95 -14.51 9.62
N SER A 52 -7.67 -14.87 9.67
CA SER A 52 -7.18 -16.10 10.32
C SER A 52 -7.25 -16.09 11.84
N LYS A 53 -7.45 -14.92 12.48
CA LYS A 53 -7.60 -14.78 13.94
C LYS A 53 -9.06 -14.67 14.39
N GLY A 54 -10.00 -14.65 13.45
CA GLY A 54 -11.43 -14.43 13.68
C GLY A 54 -12.32 -15.65 13.44
N GLY A 55 -11.78 -16.87 13.56
CA GLY A 55 -12.52 -18.13 13.52
C GLY A 55 -12.35 -18.95 14.78
#